data_AF-A0A3B1IS84-F1
#
_entry.id   AF-A0A3B1IS84-F1
#
_cell.length_a   1.000
_cell.length_b   1.000
_cell.length_c   1.000
_cell.angle_alpha   90.00
_cell.angle_beta   90.00
_cell.angle_gamma   90.00
#
_symmetry.space_group_name_H-M   'P 1'
#
loop_
_entity.id
_entity.type
_entity.pdbx_description
1 polymer ?
#
loop_
_entity_poly.entity_id
_entity_poly.type
_entity_poly.pdbx_seq_one_letter_code
_entity_poly.pdbx_strand_id
1 'polypeptide(L)'
;MELEWGLLLLCVVFSEVQSRPVDFVCSAEARSTLNIITELEKAMESCSSSDRLPLPIRLPIIRVHRATWDKTALQQKRASVCSSLRVLMLAISSAKSKSILDCQTSILQRLEHNVQNHLRIIKNLKIQGEAACEDDVRTGRPTDSLTQTLKLYGQLLRGPLELLLLEFSHTCPA
;
A
#
# COMPACT_ATOMS: atom_id res chain seq x y z
N MET A 1 13.55 -36.26 16.59
CA MET A 1 12.37 -35.45 16.93
C MET A 1 12.87 -34.07 17.33
N GLU A 2 12.19 -33.00 16.92
CA GLU A 2 12.58 -31.58 17.00
C GLU A 2 13.19 -31.01 15.71
N LEU A 3 12.42 -30.98 14.62
CA LEU A 3 12.77 -30.24 13.39
C LEU A 3 11.53 -29.75 12.61
N GLU A 4 10.39 -29.50 13.28
CA GLU A 4 9.13 -29.14 12.56
C GLU A 4 8.44 -27.85 13.05
N TRP A 5 8.98 -27.14 14.04
CA TRP A 5 8.36 -25.89 14.51
C TRP A 5 8.86 -24.62 13.78
N GLY A 6 9.93 -24.72 12.99
CA GLY A 6 10.52 -23.58 12.29
C GLY A 6 9.80 -23.14 11.01
N LEU A 7 8.95 -23.99 10.42
CA LEU A 7 8.33 -23.71 9.12
C LEU A 7 6.98 -22.97 9.19
N LEU A 8 6.30 -23.00 10.34
CA LEU A 8 4.91 -22.53 10.44
C LEU A 8 4.75 -20.99 10.45
N LEU A 9 5.84 -20.23 10.61
CA LEU A 9 5.81 -18.75 10.58
C LEU A 9 5.91 -18.15 9.17
N LEU A 10 6.30 -18.93 8.15
CA LEU A 10 6.43 -18.45 6.77
C LEU A 10 5.13 -18.55 5.95
N CYS A 11 4.13 -19.31 6.40
CA CYS A 11 2.91 -19.57 5.63
C CYS A 11 1.82 -18.49 5.74
N VAL A 12 1.95 -17.48 6.61
CA VAL A 12 0.87 -16.50 6.85
C VAL A 12 0.79 -15.40 5.78
N VAL A 13 1.75 -15.27 4.85
CA VAL A 13 1.84 -14.06 4.02
C VAL A 13 1.92 -14.33 2.52
N PHE A 14 0.98 -15.08 1.93
CA PHE A 14 0.80 -15.11 0.47
C PHE A 14 -0.65 -15.30 0.02
N SER A 15 -1.63 -14.90 0.82
CA SER A 15 -3.01 -14.85 0.33
C SER A 15 -3.13 -13.67 -0.63
N GLU A 16 -3.00 -13.92 -1.94
CA GLU A 16 -3.60 -13.02 -2.93
C GLU A 16 -5.07 -12.93 -2.58
N VAL A 17 -5.49 -11.77 -2.08
CA VAL A 17 -6.89 -11.53 -1.77
C VAL A 17 -7.64 -11.52 -3.10
N GLN A 18 -8.23 -12.66 -3.45
CA GLN A 18 -9.16 -12.86 -4.56
C GLN A 18 -10.54 -12.24 -4.27
N SER A 19 -10.60 -11.16 -3.47
CA SER A 19 -11.85 -10.42 -3.28
C SER A 19 -12.17 -9.69 -4.57
N ARG A 20 -13.44 -9.69 -4.99
CA ARG A 20 -13.85 -8.85 -6.12
C ARG A 20 -13.61 -7.38 -5.71
N PRO A 21 -13.20 -6.48 -6.62
CA PRO A 21 -12.95 -5.08 -6.26
C PRO A 21 -14.13 -4.40 -5.54
N VAL A 22 -15.36 -4.82 -5.86
CA VAL A 22 -16.58 -4.36 -5.18
C VAL A 22 -16.63 -4.78 -3.70
N ASP A 23 -16.17 -5.99 -3.37
CA ASP A 23 -16.14 -6.46 -1.98
C ASP A 23 -15.20 -5.58 -1.14
N PHE A 24 -14.06 -5.17 -1.70
CA PHE A 24 -13.14 -4.24 -1.06
C PHE A 24 -13.72 -2.83 -0.89
N VAL A 25 -14.49 -2.35 -1.87
CA VAL A 25 -15.20 -1.05 -1.78
C VAL A 25 -16.24 -1.09 -0.65
N CYS A 26 -16.97 -2.20 -0.54
CA CYS A 26 -18.18 -2.28 0.28
C CYS A 26 -17.96 -2.86 1.67
N SER A 27 -16.88 -3.61 1.90
CA SER A 27 -16.59 -4.24 3.19
C SER A 27 -15.47 -3.52 3.94
N ALA A 28 -15.82 -2.91 5.07
CA ALA A 28 -14.83 -2.37 6.00
C ALA A 28 -13.89 -3.45 6.56
N GLU A 29 -14.39 -4.69 6.69
CA GLU A 29 -13.59 -5.84 7.12
C GLU A 29 -12.54 -6.23 6.06
N ALA A 30 -12.92 -6.23 4.77
CA ALA A 30 -11.99 -6.48 3.68
C ALA A 30 -10.88 -5.41 3.63
N ARG A 31 -11.23 -4.14 3.86
CA ARG A 31 -10.26 -3.04 3.99
C ARG A 31 -9.35 -3.22 5.20
N SER A 32 -9.93 -3.58 6.36
CA SER A 32 -9.17 -3.82 7.59
C SER A 32 -8.18 -4.97 7.44
N THR A 33 -8.58 -6.04 6.74
CA THR A 33 -7.73 -7.22 6.48
C THR A 33 -6.49 -6.86 5.66
N LEU A 34 -6.63 -5.92 4.73
CA LEU A 34 -5.51 -5.43 3.93
C LEU A 34 -4.73 -4.29 4.61
N ASN A 35 -5.17 -3.77 5.75
CA ASN A 35 -4.43 -2.78 6.52
C ASN A 35 -3.45 -3.43 7.51
N ILE A 36 -2.31 -3.87 7.00
CA ILE A 36 -1.29 -4.58 7.79
C ILE A 36 -0.32 -3.66 8.56
N ILE A 37 -0.59 -2.35 8.64
CA ILE A 37 0.35 -1.36 9.20
C ILE A 37 0.79 -1.73 10.62
N THR A 38 -0.17 -1.99 11.52
CA THR A 38 0.13 -2.31 12.93
C THR A 38 0.94 -3.60 13.06
N GLU A 39 0.70 -4.58 12.19
CA GLU A 39 1.50 -5.81 12.18
C GLU A 39 2.95 -5.55 11.74
N LEU A 40 3.16 -4.68 10.76
CA LEU A 40 4.48 -4.32 10.28
C LEU A 40 5.22 -3.44 11.29
N GLU A 41 4.54 -2.52 11.97
CA GLU A 41 5.09 -1.72 13.07
C GLU A 41 5.59 -2.63 14.20
N LYS A 42 4.78 -3.63 14.61
CA LYS A 42 5.19 -4.63 15.60
C LYS A 42 6.38 -5.47 15.13
N ALA A 43 6.42 -5.85 13.85
CA ALA A 43 7.56 -6.56 13.28
C ALA A 43 8.84 -5.71 13.28
N MET A 44 8.74 -4.39 13.09
CA MET A 44 9.87 -3.48 13.20
C MET A 44 10.46 -3.44 14.62
N GLU A 45 9.62 -3.42 15.66
CA GLU A 45 10.08 -3.48 17.06
C GLU A 45 10.93 -4.73 17.32
N SER A 46 10.54 -5.87 16.72
CA SER A 46 11.31 -7.13 16.81
C SER A 46 12.61 -7.13 15.99
N CYS A 47 12.76 -6.22 15.02
CA CYS A 47 13.93 -6.08 14.14
C CYS A 47 14.97 -5.11 14.75
N SER A 48 15.19 -5.21 16.06
CA SER A 48 16.07 -4.31 16.86
C SER A 48 15.76 -2.83 16.66
N SER A 49 14.51 -2.50 16.29
CA SER A 49 14.09 -1.14 15.91
C SER A 49 14.97 -0.51 14.83
N SER A 50 15.53 -1.32 13.93
CA SER A 50 16.35 -0.84 12.81
C SER A 50 15.46 -0.11 11.80
N ASP A 51 15.23 1.16 12.06
CA ASP A 51 14.40 2.04 11.22
C ASP A 51 15.09 2.40 9.91
N ARG A 52 16.42 2.33 9.87
CA ARG A 52 17.22 2.91 8.79
C ARG A 52 17.38 1.93 7.63
N LEU A 53 16.94 2.36 6.46
CA LEU A 53 17.17 1.73 5.16
C LEU A 53 18.62 1.98 4.72
N PRO A 54 19.28 1.02 4.05
CA PRO A 54 20.68 1.19 3.60
C PRO A 54 20.86 2.32 2.59
N LEU A 55 19.84 2.63 1.79
CA LEU A 55 19.84 3.75 0.85
C LEU A 55 18.51 4.52 0.93
N PRO A 56 18.55 5.86 0.82
CA PRO A 56 17.34 6.67 0.80
C PRO A 56 16.43 6.34 -0.38
N ILE A 57 15.12 6.32 -0.13
CA ILE A 57 14.06 6.16 -1.13
C ILE A 57 13.21 7.42 -1.23
N ARG A 58 12.57 7.62 -2.39
CA ARG A 58 11.64 8.74 -2.60
C ARG A 58 10.21 8.24 -2.52
N LEU A 59 9.45 8.77 -1.57
CA LEU A 59 8.04 8.44 -1.37
C LEU A 59 7.14 9.38 -2.20
N PRO A 60 5.93 8.94 -2.61
CA PRO A 60 4.99 9.80 -3.33
C PRO A 60 4.46 10.93 -2.44
N ILE A 61 4.08 12.06 -3.04
CA ILE A 61 3.32 13.10 -2.32
C ILE A 61 1.84 12.75 -2.38
N ILE A 62 1.27 12.40 -1.22
CA ILE A 62 -0.10 11.90 -1.09
C ILE A 62 -1.12 12.94 -0.61
N ARG A 63 -0.77 14.24 -0.64
CA ARG A 63 -1.63 15.30 -0.13
C ARG A 63 -2.80 15.55 -1.09
N VAL A 64 -4.01 15.40 -0.59
CA VAL A 64 -5.25 15.72 -1.30
C VAL A 64 -5.86 16.99 -0.72
N HIS A 65 -6.07 18.00 -1.55
CA HIS A 65 -6.82 19.19 -1.17
C HIS A 65 -8.31 18.99 -1.47
N ARG A 66 -9.17 19.02 -0.46
CA ARG A 66 -10.58 18.60 -0.58
C ARG A 66 -11.33 19.36 -1.67
N ALA A 67 -11.21 20.69 -1.72
CA ALA A 67 -11.90 21.49 -2.74
C ALA A 67 -11.44 21.21 -4.18
N THR A 68 -10.20 20.73 -4.34
CA THR A 68 -9.67 20.32 -5.65
C THR A 68 -10.15 18.91 -5.98
N TRP A 69 -10.11 18.00 -5.01
CA TRP A 69 -10.58 16.63 -5.15
C TRP A 69 -12.02 16.57 -5.61
N ASP A 70 -12.92 17.31 -4.97
CA ASP A 70 -14.36 17.27 -5.28
C ASP A 70 -14.67 17.71 -6.73
N LYS A 71 -13.80 18.52 -7.34
CA LYS A 71 -13.91 18.97 -8.74
C LYS A 71 -13.15 18.09 -9.74
N THR A 72 -12.35 17.15 -9.26
CA THR A 72 -11.51 16.28 -10.09
C THR A 72 -12.34 15.13 -10.66
N ALA A 73 -12.15 14.79 -11.94
CA ALA A 73 -12.86 13.67 -12.54
C ALA A 73 -12.51 12.34 -11.86
N LEU A 74 -13.45 11.39 -11.81
CA LEU A 74 -13.27 10.10 -11.14
C LEU A 74 -12.06 9.32 -11.69
N GLN A 75 -11.85 9.38 -13.00
CA GLN A 75 -10.71 8.79 -13.70
C GLN A 75 -9.38 9.38 -13.20
N GLN A 76 -9.31 10.69 -13.02
CA GLN A 76 -8.12 11.39 -12.50
C GLN A 76 -7.88 11.09 -11.03
N LYS A 77 -8.95 11.00 -10.21
CA LYS A 77 -8.86 10.55 -8.80
C LYS A 77 -8.25 9.14 -8.72
N ARG A 78 -8.74 8.20 -9.54
CA ARG A 78 -8.19 6.84 -9.64
C ARG A 78 -6.73 6.85 -10.09
N ALA A 79 -6.41 7.59 -11.15
CA ALA A 79 -5.05 7.69 -11.65
C ALA A 79 -4.10 8.19 -10.56
N SER A 80 -4.46 9.26 -9.85
CA SER A 80 -3.66 9.82 -8.74
C SER A 80 -3.36 8.80 -7.63
N VAL A 81 -4.38 8.06 -7.17
CA VAL A 81 -4.20 7.01 -6.15
C VAL A 81 -3.35 5.86 -6.69
N CYS A 82 -3.64 5.39 -7.92
CA CYS A 82 -2.89 4.30 -8.52
C CYS A 82 -1.41 4.66 -8.68
N SER A 83 -1.11 5.86 -9.14
CA SER A 83 0.26 6.29 -9.37
C SER A 83 1.03 6.49 -8.06
N SER A 84 0.36 6.99 -7.01
CA SER A 84 0.95 7.05 -5.65
C SER A 84 1.34 5.66 -5.15
N LEU A 85 0.45 4.68 -5.27
CA LEU A 85 0.73 3.28 -4.91
C LEU A 85 1.86 2.69 -5.77
N ARG A 86 1.91 2.99 -7.07
CA ARG A 86 2.95 2.51 -8.00
C ARG A 86 4.33 3.07 -7.63
N VAL A 87 4.43 4.36 -7.36
CA VAL A 87 5.69 4.98 -6.91
C VAL A 87 6.14 4.40 -5.58
N LEU A 88 5.21 4.22 -4.63
CA LEU A 88 5.52 3.60 -3.35
C LEU A 88 6.03 2.17 -3.54
N MET A 89 5.38 1.36 -4.38
CA MET A 89 5.81 0.00 -4.70
C MET A 89 7.23 -0.03 -5.27
N LEU A 90 7.56 0.83 -6.23
CA LEU A 90 8.90 0.92 -6.80
C LEU A 90 9.96 1.32 -5.76
N ALA A 91 9.62 2.26 -4.88
CA ALA A 91 10.49 2.68 -3.79
C ALA A 91 10.76 1.53 -2.80
N ILE A 92 9.72 0.79 -2.41
CA ILE A 92 9.84 -0.38 -1.52
C ILE A 92 10.66 -1.49 -2.19
N SER A 93 10.41 -1.78 -3.47
CA SER A 93 11.14 -2.81 -4.21
C SER A 93 12.65 -2.48 -4.29
N SER A 94 12.98 -1.21 -4.50
CA SER A 94 14.36 -0.70 -4.45
C SER A 94 14.96 -0.83 -3.04
N ALA A 95 14.24 -0.46 -1.98
CA ALA A 95 14.71 -0.63 -0.61
C ALA A 95 14.95 -2.10 -0.26
N LYS A 96 14.03 -2.98 -0.65
CA LYS A 96 14.07 -4.42 -0.39
C LYS A 96 15.30 -5.06 -1.02
N SER A 97 15.59 -4.76 -2.29
CA SER A 97 16.75 -5.33 -3.01
C SER A 97 18.10 -4.90 -2.45
N LYS A 98 18.12 -3.85 -1.62
CA LYS A 98 19.31 -3.29 -0.98
C LYS A 98 19.37 -3.56 0.52
N SER A 99 18.33 -4.17 1.09
CA SER A 99 18.28 -4.43 2.53
C SER A 99 19.31 -5.50 2.90
N ILE A 100 19.97 -5.29 4.04
CA ILE A 100 21.02 -6.17 4.55
C ILE A 100 20.49 -7.06 5.68
N LEU A 101 19.41 -6.64 6.33
CA LEU A 101 18.82 -7.34 7.48
C LEU A 101 17.63 -8.18 7.02
N ASP A 102 17.63 -9.48 7.32
CA ASP A 102 16.55 -10.40 6.93
C ASP A 102 15.17 -9.96 7.47
N CYS A 103 15.13 -9.45 8.70
CA CYS A 103 13.90 -8.94 9.29
C CYS A 103 13.37 -7.69 8.55
N GLN A 104 14.25 -6.79 8.09
CA GLN A 104 13.83 -5.65 7.25
C GLN A 104 13.36 -6.10 5.88
N THR A 105 14.08 -7.04 5.24
CA THR A 105 13.68 -7.62 3.95
C THR A 105 12.29 -8.25 4.03
N SER A 106 12.00 -9.00 5.10
CA SER A 106 10.69 -9.60 5.34
C SER A 106 9.59 -8.53 5.46
N ILE A 107 9.82 -7.46 6.23
CA ILE A 107 8.87 -6.36 6.39
C ILE A 107 8.60 -5.67 5.06
N LEU A 108 9.65 -5.35 4.30
CA LEU A 108 9.56 -4.71 2.99
C LEU A 108 8.84 -5.59 1.97
N GLN A 109 9.06 -6.90 1.99
CA GLN A 109 8.38 -7.86 1.13
C GLN A 109 6.87 -7.92 1.43
N ARG A 110 6.48 -8.00 2.71
CA ARG A 110 5.07 -7.99 3.12
C ARG A 110 4.39 -6.67 2.71
N LEU A 111 5.08 -5.55 2.90
CA LEU A 111 4.60 -4.23 2.50
C LEU A 111 4.43 -4.14 0.98
N GLU A 112 5.42 -4.56 0.18
CA GLU A 112 5.36 -4.56 -1.28
C GLU A 112 4.18 -5.37 -1.80
N HIS A 113 4.00 -6.59 -1.28
CA HIS A 113 2.88 -7.45 -1.65
C HIS A 113 1.53 -6.80 -1.33
N ASN A 114 1.42 -6.18 -0.16
CA ASN A 114 0.18 -5.52 0.24
C ASN A 114 -0.12 -4.26 -0.61
N VAL A 115 0.89 -3.46 -0.96
CA VAL A 115 0.75 -2.34 -1.91
C VAL A 115 0.33 -2.86 -3.30
N GLN A 116 0.90 -3.98 -3.74
CA GLN A 116 0.55 -4.62 -5.00
C GLN A 116 -0.91 -5.10 -5.02
N ASN A 117 -1.42 -5.62 -3.89
CA ASN A 117 -2.83 -5.99 -3.76
C ASN A 117 -3.75 -4.78 -3.92
N HIS A 118 -3.44 -3.64 -3.28
CA HIS A 118 -4.19 -2.40 -3.48
C HIS A 118 -4.13 -1.91 -4.94
N LEU A 119 -2.96 -1.98 -5.59
CA LEU A 119 -2.83 -1.63 -7.01
C LEU A 119 -3.74 -2.48 -7.90
N ARG A 120 -3.80 -3.80 -7.67
CA ARG A 120 -4.68 -4.69 -8.41
C ARG A 120 -6.14 -4.32 -8.20
N ILE A 121 -6.57 -4.06 -6.97
CA ILE A 121 -7.94 -3.66 -6.66
C ILE A 121 -8.30 -2.37 -7.41
N ILE A 122 -7.49 -1.33 -7.26
CA ILE A 122 -7.73 0.00 -7.86
C ILE A 122 -7.76 -0.06 -9.39
N LYS A 123 -6.88 -0.86 -10.01
CA LYS A 123 -6.87 -1.06 -11.47
C LYS A 123 -8.13 -1.76 -12.00
N ASN A 124 -8.74 -2.61 -11.18
CA ASN A 124 -9.92 -3.38 -11.55
C ASN A 124 -11.24 -2.73 -11.11
N LEU A 125 -11.21 -1.54 -10.52
CA LEU A 125 -12.42 -0.73 -10.32
C LEU A 125 -13.00 -0.36 -11.70
N LYS A 126 -14.26 -0.74 -11.94
CA LYS A 126 -14.95 -0.47 -13.20
C LYS A 126 -15.25 1.04 -13.32
N ILE A 127 -14.46 1.75 -14.13
CA ILE A 127 -14.69 3.16 -14.47
C ILE A 127 -14.75 3.24 -16.00
N GLN A 128 -15.72 3.96 -16.55
CA GLN A 128 -15.75 4.23 -17.99
C GLN A 128 -14.64 5.24 -18.35
N GLY A 129 -13.82 4.93 -19.36
CA GLY A 129 -12.68 5.75 -19.78
C GLY A 129 -11.35 5.29 -19.16
N GLU A 130 -10.35 5.06 -20.00
CA GLU A 130 -9.00 4.68 -19.58
C GLU A 130 -8.22 5.93 -19.15
N ALA A 131 -8.14 6.18 -17.85
CA ALA A 131 -6.97 6.85 -17.30
C ALA A 131 -6.06 5.77 -16.72
N ALA A 132 -4.95 5.50 -17.42
CA ALA A 132 -3.89 4.66 -16.91
C ALA A 132 -3.31 5.29 -15.63
N CYS A 133 -2.60 4.50 -14.84
CA CYS A 133 -1.82 5.04 -13.73
C CYS A 133 -0.72 5.90 -14.35
N GLU A 134 -0.86 7.22 -14.29
CA GLU A 134 0.09 8.17 -14.88
C GLU A 134 1.45 8.05 -14.19
N ASP A 135 2.54 8.08 -14.97
CA ASP A 135 3.89 8.00 -14.40
C ASP A 135 4.39 9.37 -13.87
N ASP A 136 3.67 10.48 -14.11
CA ASP A 136 4.04 11.84 -13.65
C ASP A 136 3.62 12.12 -12.20
N VAL A 137 4.15 11.33 -11.27
CA VAL A 137 3.92 11.55 -9.84
C VAL A 137 5.03 12.37 -9.24
N ARG A 138 4.65 13.47 -8.60
CA ARG A 138 5.56 14.23 -7.75
C ARG A 138 6.00 13.39 -6.56
N THR A 139 7.30 13.14 -6.50
CA THR A 139 7.93 12.49 -5.34
C THR A 139 8.34 13.53 -4.30
N GLY A 140 8.28 13.13 -3.03
CA GLY A 140 8.69 13.95 -1.90
C GLY A 140 10.21 14.00 -1.71
N ARG A 141 10.61 14.50 -0.54
CA ARG A 141 12.00 14.44 -0.10
C ARG A 141 12.42 12.97 0.11
N PRO A 142 13.68 12.62 -0.19
CA PRO A 142 14.21 11.30 0.14
C PRO A 142 14.10 11.02 1.64
N THR A 143 13.89 9.76 1.99
CA THR A 143 13.91 9.25 3.36
C THR A 143 14.60 7.90 3.39
N ASP A 144 15.35 7.66 4.46
CA ASP A 144 15.91 6.36 4.80
C ASP A 144 15.15 5.71 5.97
N SER A 145 13.96 6.20 6.34
CA SER A 145 13.18 5.68 7.47
C SER A 145 12.07 4.73 7.02
N LEU A 146 12.10 3.50 7.51
CA LEU A 146 11.05 2.51 7.31
C LEU A 146 9.76 2.93 8.05
N THR A 147 9.87 3.53 9.24
CA THR A 147 8.75 4.08 10.00
C THR A 147 8.06 5.18 9.20
N GLN A 148 8.82 6.08 8.57
CA GLN A 148 8.25 7.12 7.72
C GLN A 148 7.58 6.52 6.48
N THR A 149 8.12 5.42 5.95
CA THR A 149 7.54 4.67 4.83
C THR A 149 6.19 4.03 5.21
N LEU A 150 6.12 3.33 6.35
CA LEU A 150 4.88 2.75 6.87
C LEU A 150 3.84 3.84 7.21
N LYS A 151 4.26 4.93 7.85
CA LYS A 151 3.40 6.07 8.16
C LYS A 151 2.78 6.66 6.90
N LEU A 152 3.57 6.86 5.86
CA LEU A 152 3.08 7.36 4.58
C LEU A 152 2.09 6.38 3.93
N TYR A 153 2.37 5.08 3.98
CA TYR A 153 1.43 4.08 3.47
C TYR A 153 0.10 4.11 4.24
N GLY A 154 0.12 4.14 5.57
CA GLY A 154 -1.09 4.27 6.39
C GLY A 154 -1.86 5.59 6.18
N GLN A 155 -1.18 6.66 5.78
CA GLN A 155 -1.82 7.92 5.37
C GLN A 155 -2.45 7.82 3.98
N LEU A 156 -1.80 7.11 3.05
CA LEU A 156 -2.33 6.85 1.71
C LEU A 156 -3.62 6.02 1.79
N LEU A 157 -3.63 4.99 2.63
CA LEU A 157 -4.81 4.14 2.87
C LEU A 157 -5.97 4.98 3.43
N ARG A 158 -5.77 5.65 4.57
CA ARG A 158 -6.83 6.40 5.26
C ARG A 158 -7.28 7.70 4.58
N GLY A 159 -6.52 8.19 3.60
CA GLY A 159 -6.77 9.45 2.93
C GLY A 159 -7.21 9.24 1.47
N PRO A 160 -6.29 9.41 0.49
CA PRO A 160 -6.63 9.33 -0.92
C PRO A 160 -7.37 8.05 -1.33
N LEU A 161 -6.97 6.90 -0.79
CA LEU A 161 -7.62 5.63 -1.11
C LEU A 161 -9.06 5.60 -0.58
N GLU A 162 -9.30 5.82 0.72
CA GLU A 162 -10.67 5.88 1.25
C GLU A 162 -11.54 6.90 0.52
N LEU A 163 -11.00 8.09 0.21
CA LEU A 163 -11.72 9.11 -0.55
C LEU A 163 -12.14 8.61 -1.94
N LEU A 164 -11.28 7.85 -2.62
CA LEU A 164 -11.62 7.24 -3.90
C LEU A 164 -12.70 6.16 -3.74
N LEU A 165 -12.60 5.29 -2.73
CA LEU A 165 -13.57 4.21 -2.52
C LEU A 165 -14.98 4.76 -2.22
N LEU A 166 -15.09 5.90 -1.53
CA LEU A 166 -16.37 6.55 -1.27
C LEU A 166 -17.11 6.94 -2.56
N GLU A 167 -16.40 7.26 -3.64
CA GLU A 167 -17.00 7.55 -4.95
C GLU A 167 -17.74 6.33 -5.53
N PHE A 168 -17.38 5.11 -5.10
CA PHE A 168 -17.98 3.85 -5.53
C PHE A 168 -19.01 3.28 -4.54
N SER A 169 -19.29 3.97 -3.43
CA SER A 169 -20.22 3.49 -2.40
C SER A 169 -21.63 3.17 -2.94
N HIS A 170 -22.06 3.87 -3.99
CA HIS A 170 -23.32 3.61 -4.70
C HIS A 170 -23.41 2.23 -5.39
N THR A 171 -22.28 1.52 -5.54
CA THR A 171 -22.23 0.17 -6.14
C THR A 171 -22.42 -0.95 -5.11
N CYS A 172 -22.50 -0.60 -3.82
CA CYS A 172 -22.66 -1.57 -2.76
C CYS A 172 -24.12 -2.06 -2.65
N PRO A 173 -24.34 -3.34 -2.35
CA PRO A 173 -25.67 -3.85 -2.06
C PRO A 173 -26.25 -3.13 -0.83
N ALA A 174 -27.57 -2.92 -0.85
CA ALA A 174 -28.34 -2.34 0.25
C ALA A 174 -28.50 -3.32 1.42
#